data_AF-A0A7W7KEH2-F1
#
_entry.id   AF-A0A7W7KEH2-F1
#
_cell.length_a   1.000
_cell.length_b   1.000
_cell.length_c   1.000
_cell.angle_alpha   90.00
_cell.angle_beta   90.00
_cell.angle_gamma   90.00
#
_symmetry.space_group_name_H-M   'P 1'
#
loop_
_entity.id
_entity.type
_entity.pdbx_description
1 polymer ?
#
loop_
_entity_poly.entity_id
_entity_poly.type
_entity_poly.pdbx_seq_one_letter_code
_entity_poly.pdbx_strand_id
1 'polypeptide(L)'
;MTFRAEVRELIAATFPTISTKEQRDINIASRLYGWDGKGGCSLQIAGQEFNLTRERVRQIAGEVAEKMKAKAPEVLKTVPGLLQYIHQLIPASASRVESELSGHGLGEDRVEGVIKSATLFFKVGDNLKLGDHIRVGVENGVRYVTPPDMEGTATRISAKAQKIVTHVGMVHVNELLPLTPALSEESALAFIRDVLGSRSDAHWLDEECNWVWLSDAPRNRLITCLHKMLHVYSSTTLENIVAGVNRYFRKDAEKDAPATKLEAPLEILGKMINAWGEATVSEAGIVRKTATFHAVKQPTEYEVLLVKEIMAKPEKIAREKELENALVPLVDGKPHPHKHRFSIQLNYSPLVCKGAKRGEYVATGVI
;
A
#
# COMPACT_ATOMS: atom_id res chain seq x y z
N MET A 1 10.81 35.35 -2.76
CA MET A 1 9.76 35.78 -1.81
C MET A 1 8.91 34.56 -1.50
N THR A 2 8.52 34.32 -0.26
CA THR A 2 7.76 33.11 0.13
C THR A 2 6.29 33.42 0.40
N PHE A 3 5.43 32.42 0.33
CA PHE A 3 4.01 32.52 0.68
C PHE A 3 3.81 33.12 2.09
N ARG A 4 4.57 32.64 3.09
CA ARG A 4 4.56 33.22 4.45
C ARG A 4 4.86 34.71 4.46
N ALA A 5 5.83 35.15 3.65
CA ALA A 5 6.23 36.56 3.60
C ALA A 5 5.12 37.41 2.98
N GLU A 6 4.50 36.95 1.89
CA GLU A 6 3.38 37.65 1.26
C GLU A 6 2.16 37.72 2.17
N VAL A 7 1.85 36.65 2.92
CA VAL A 7 0.77 36.65 3.92
C VAL A 7 1.04 37.69 5.02
N ARG A 8 2.28 37.80 5.50
CA ARG A 8 2.67 38.81 6.50
C ARG A 8 2.56 40.23 5.94
N GLU A 9 2.99 40.43 4.71
CA GLU A 9 2.84 41.71 4.01
C GLU A 9 1.38 42.08 3.83
N LEU A 10 0.51 41.12 3.47
CA LEU A 10 -0.92 41.33 3.35
C LEU A 10 -1.54 41.74 4.69
N ILE A 11 -1.17 41.08 5.79
CA ILE A 11 -1.59 41.47 7.13
C ILE A 11 -1.16 42.91 7.45
N ALA A 12 0.11 43.25 7.22
CA ALA A 12 0.63 44.59 7.50
C ALA A 12 -0.04 45.66 6.63
N ALA A 13 -0.31 45.36 5.35
CA ALA A 13 -0.98 46.26 4.43
C ALA A 13 -2.46 46.46 4.81
N THR A 14 -3.14 45.44 5.32
CA THR A 14 -4.55 45.53 5.73
C THR A 14 -4.72 46.16 7.12
N PHE A 15 -3.76 45.96 8.04
CA PHE A 15 -3.82 46.45 9.40
C PHE A 15 -2.55 47.25 9.76
N PRO A 16 -2.44 48.53 9.35
CA PRO A 16 -1.25 49.36 9.56
C PRO A 16 -0.96 49.64 11.05
N THR A 17 -1.98 49.59 11.89
CA THR A 17 -1.88 49.72 13.35
C THR A 17 -2.71 48.61 13.97
N ILE A 18 -2.05 47.62 14.57
CA ILE A 18 -2.70 46.42 15.09
C ILE A 18 -2.98 46.61 16.59
N SER A 19 -4.25 46.71 16.95
CA SER A 19 -4.67 46.62 18.36
C SER A 19 -4.51 45.19 18.91
N THR A 20 -4.46 45.02 20.24
CA THR A 20 -4.39 43.70 20.87
C THR A 20 -5.54 42.78 20.46
N LYS A 21 -6.73 43.35 20.25
CA LYS A 21 -7.90 42.61 19.76
C LYS A 21 -7.67 42.11 18.32
N GLU A 22 -7.21 42.99 17.43
CA GLU A 22 -6.95 42.63 16.03
C GLU A 22 -5.84 41.60 15.91
N GLN A 23 -4.78 41.68 16.74
CA GLN A 23 -3.74 40.66 16.75
C GLN A 23 -4.31 39.28 17.11
N ARG A 24 -5.22 39.21 18.09
CA ARG A 24 -5.90 37.96 18.45
C ARG A 24 -6.75 37.45 17.29
N ASP A 25 -7.53 38.33 16.66
CA ASP A 25 -8.41 37.97 15.56
C ASP A 25 -7.62 37.47 14.33
N ILE A 26 -6.49 38.11 14.03
CA ILE A 26 -5.53 37.68 13.00
C ILE A 26 -4.95 36.30 13.36
N ASN A 27 -4.55 36.08 14.61
CA ASN A 27 -4.01 34.77 15.03
C ASN A 27 -5.06 33.65 14.88
N ILE A 28 -6.33 33.92 15.21
CA ILE A 28 -7.44 32.97 15.02
C ILE A 28 -7.62 32.67 13.52
N ALA A 29 -7.66 33.70 12.68
CA ALA A 29 -7.78 33.54 11.23
C ALA A 29 -6.60 32.76 10.64
N SER A 30 -5.37 33.11 11.02
CA SER A 30 -4.16 32.46 10.54
C SER A 30 -4.10 30.99 10.93
N ARG A 31 -4.52 30.66 12.15
CA ARG A 31 -4.58 29.28 12.62
C ARG A 31 -5.66 28.47 11.89
N LEU A 32 -6.82 29.07 11.63
CA LEU A 32 -7.92 28.41 10.91
C LEU A 32 -7.54 28.14 9.45
N TYR A 33 -7.02 29.16 8.76
CA TYR A 33 -6.71 29.10 7.33
C TYR A 33 -5.33 28.53 7.00
N GLY A 34 -4.46 28.34 8.00
CA GLY A 34 -3.12 27.77 7.80
C GLY A 34 -2.05 28.76 7.37
N TRP A 35 -2.30 30.06 7.55
CA TRP A 35 -1.35 31.14 7.32
C TRP A 35 -0.23 31.19 8.37
N ASP A 36 -0.37 30.42 9.45
CA ASP A 36 0.68 30.16 10.42
C ASP A 36 1.65 29.03 10.00
N GLY A 37 1.42 28.44 8.82
CA GLY A 37 2.19 27.34 8.26
C GLY A 37 1.83 25.95 8.76
N LYS A 38 0.84 25.82 9.66
CA LYS A 38 0.48 24.52 10.27
C LYS A 38 -0.60 23.75 9.51
N GLY A 39 -0.96 24.21 8.30
CA GLY A 39 -1.93 23.53 7.43
C GLY A 39 -3.39 23.77 7.80
N GLY A 40 -3.66 24.80 8.60
CA GLY A 40 -5.01 25.16 9.03
C GLY A 40 -5.59 24.17 10.04
N CYS A 41 -6.87 24.34 10.36
CA CYS A 41 -7.60 23.39 11.20
C CYS A 41 -9.11 23.54 11.03
N SER A 42 -9.88 22.70 11.73
CA SER A 42 -11.33 22.84 11.79
C SER A 42 -11.74 23.99 12.73
N LEU A 43 -12.94 24.53 12.53
CA LEU A 43 -13.55 25.51 13.45
C LEU A 43 -13.60 25.00 14.90
N GLN A 44 -13.70 23.68 15.09
CA GLN A 44 -13.73 23.07 16.41
C GLN A 44 -12.35 23.10 17.08
N ILE A 45 -11.30 22.74 16.35
CA ILE A 45 -9.92 22.78 16.87
C ILE A 45 -9.53 24.24 17.19
N ALA A 46 -9.76 25.17 16.27
CA ALA A 46 -9.53 26.59 16.54
C ALA A 46 -10.37 27.10 17.73
N GLY A 47 -11.63 26.68 17.84
CA GLY A 47 -12.48 27.04 18.97
C GLY A 47 -11.92 26.56 20.31
N GLN A 48 -11.42 25.33 20.38
CA GLN A 48 -10.76 24.79 21.56
C GLN A 48 -9.46 25.53 21.89
N GLU A 49 -8.59 25.77 20.91
CA GLU A 49 -7.31 26.46 21.10
C GLU A 49 -7.49 27.91 21.63
N PHE A 50 -8.56 28.59 21.22
CA PHE A 50 -8.81 29.99 21.59
C PHE A 50 -9.94 30.20 22.61
N ASN A 51 -10.49 29.12 23.19
CA ASN A 51 -11.63 29.12 24.10
C ASN A 51 -12.87 29.86 23.54
N LEU A 52 -13.26 29.53 22.32
CA LEU A 52 -14.37 30.12 21.57
C LEU A 52 -15.29 29.04 20.99
N THR A 53 -16.54 29.42 20.70
CA THR A 53 -17.45 28.57 19.94
C THR A 53 -17.04 28.50 18.46
N ARG A 54 -17.40 27.41 17.77
CA ARG A 54 -17.20 27.25 16.32
C ARG A 54 -17.74 28.44 15.52
N GLU A 55 -18.91 28.92 15.90
CA GLU A 55 -19.57 30.04 15.23
C GLU A 55 -18.79 31.35 15.43
N ARG A 56 -18.27 31.59 16.64
CA ARG A 56 -17.49 32.79 16.89
C ARG A 56 -16.17 32.80 16.12
N VAL A 57 -15.49 31.65 16.03
CA VAL A 57 -14.28 31.50 15.19
C VAL A 57 -14.60 31.81 13.73
N ARG A 58 -15.71 31.26 13.20
CA ARG A 58 -16.14 31.49 11.81
C ARG A 58 -16.34 32.96 11.51
N GLN A 59 -17.02 33.67 12.41
CA GLN A 59 -17.26 35.12 12.26
C GLN A 59 -15.96 35.90 12.26
N ILE A 60 -15.10 35.71 13.27
CA ILE A 60 -13.82 36.42 13.39
C ILE A 60 -12.94 36.19 12.16
N ALA A 61 -12.75 34.92 11.77
CA ALA A 61 -11.90 34.59 10.64
C ALA A 61 -12.47 35.13 9.31
N GLY A 62 -13.80 35.08 9.14
CA GLY A 62 -14.48 35.66 7.99
C GLY A 62 -14.31 37.17 7.90
N GLU A 63 -14.46 37.90 9.01
CA GLU A 63 -14.24 39.34 9.08
C GLU A 63 -12.79 39.72 8.71
N VAL A 64 -11.80 38.97 9.21
CA VAL A 64 -10.39 39.20 8.87
C VAL A 64 -10.15 38.95 7.37
N ALA A 65 -10.65 37.84 6.83
CA ALA A 65 -10.50 37.51 5.40
C ALA A 65 -11.17 38.56 4.50
N GLU A 66 -12.39 39.01 4.82
CA GLU A 66 -13.08 40.03 4.02
C GLU A 66 -12.32 41.37 4.00
N LYS A 67 -11.67 41.77 5.11
CA LYS A 67 -10.81 42.97 5.13
C LYS A 67 -9.57 42.85 4.23
N MET A 68 -9.02 41.64 4.08
CA MET A 68 -7.83 41.38 3.25
C MET A 68 -8.15 41.28 1.76
N LYS A 69 -9.40 40.93 1.42
CA LYS A 69 -9.83 40.53 0.08
C LYS A 69 -9.47 41.50 -1.04
N ALA A 70 -9.56 42.81 -0.81
CA ALA A 70 -9.27 43.82 -1.82
C ALA A 70 -7.77 43.89 -2.17
N LYS A 71 -6.88 43.65 -1.21
CA LYS A 71 -5.41 43.73 -1.39
C LYS A 71 -4.76 42.39 -1.72
N ALA A 72 -5.44 41.28 -1.38
CA ALA A 72 -4.88 39.94 -1.51
C ALA A 72 -4.38 39.60 -2.93
N PRO A 73 -5.10 39.89 -4.03
CA PRO A 73 -4.61 39.58 -5.38
C PRO A 73 -3.33 40.33 -5.77
N GLU A 74 -3.11 41.52 -5.22
CA GLU A 74 -1.93 42.34 -5.51
C GLU A 74 -0.70 41.91 -4.69
N VAL A 75 -0.92 41.36 -3.50
CA VAL A 75 0.16 40.97 -2.55
C VAL A 75 0.51 39.49 -2.66
N LEU A 76 -0.47 38.58 -2.77
CA LEU A 76 -0.28 37.13 -2.78
C LEU A 76 0.12 36.60 -4.17
N LYS A 77 1.21 37.12 -4.74
CA LYS A 77 1.64 36.83 -6.11
C LYS A 77 2.12 35.39 -6.30
N THR A 78 2.57 34.72 -5.25
CA THR A 78 3.01 33.31 -5.31
C THR A 78 1.85 32.32 -5.44
N VAL A 79 0.65 32.66 -4.94
CA VAL A 79 -0.47 31.71 -4.83
C VAL A 79 -0.89 31.11 -6.19
N PRO A 80 -1.10 31.91 -7.27
CA PRO A 80 -1.46 31.33 -8.57
C PRO A 80 -0.39 30.38 -9.14
N GLY A 81 0.90 30.73 -9.01
CA GLY A 81 1.99 29.89 -9.47
C GLY A 81 2.09 28.59 -8.68
N LEU A 82 2.02 28.66 -7.35
CA LEU A 82 2.03 27.47 -6.49
C LEU A 82 0.87 26.52 -6.81
N LEU A 83 -0.33 27.04 -7.09
CA LEU A 83 -1.46 26.19 -7.48
C LEU A 83 -1.25 25.51 -8.83
N GLN A 84 -0.63 26.18 -9.80
CA GLN A 84 -0.30 25.58 -11.09
C GLN A 84 0.66 24.39 -10.89
N TYR A 85 1.68 24.54 -10.04
CA TYR A 85 2.57 23.44 -9.68
C TYR A 85 1.83 22.34 -8.92
N ILE A 86 0.96 22.66 -7.95
CA ILE A 86 0.15 21.65 -7.25
C ILE A 86 -0.68 20.85 -8.26
N HIS A 87 -1.33 21.51 -9.22
CA HIS A 87 -2.13 20.84 -10.24
C HIS A 87 -1.35 19.84 -11.11
N GLN A 88 -0.05 20.08 -11.32
CA GLN A 88 0.82 19.16 -12.07
C GLN A 88 1.27 17.95 -11.23
N LEU A 89 1.24 18.08 -9.91
CA LEU A 89 1.72 17.05 -8.98
C LEU A 89 0.60 16.14 -8.46
N ILE A 90 -0.65 16.58 -8.46
CA ILE A 90 -1.76 15.79 -7.92
C ILE A 90 -2.20 14.66 -8.88
N PRO A 91 -2.63 13.51 -8.34
CA PRO A 91 -2.66 13.17 -6.93
C PRO A 91 -1.29 12.76 -6.39
N ALA A 92 -0.97 13.20 -5.18
CA ALA A 92 0.29 12.90 -4.50
C ALA A 92 0.15 13.00 -2.97
N SER A 93 1.13 12.45 -2.24
CA SER A 93 1.24 12.73 -0.81
C SER A 93 1.51 14.22 -0.57
N ALA A 94 0.92 14.80 0.48
CA ALA A 94 1.13 16.21 0.80
C ALA A 94 2.61 16.49 1.10
N SER A 95 3.33 15.56 1.72
CA SER A 95 4.77 15.67 1.97
C SER A 95 5.58 15.80 0.68
N ARG A 96 5.24 15.03 -0.37
CA ARG A 96 5.90 15.13 -1.67
C ARG A 96 5.61 16.48 -2.32
N VAL A 97 4.35 16.89 -2.35
CA VAL A 97 3.96 18.20 -2.91
C VAL A 97 4.66 19.34 -2.16
N GLU A 98 4.70 19.30 -0.83
CA GLU A 98 5.38 20.31 0.00
C GLU A 98 6.89 20.35 -0.28
N SER A 99 7.53 19.19 -0.42
CA SER A 99 8.96 19.08 -0.74
C SER A 99 9.29 19.71 -2.10
N GLU A 100 8.53 19.40 -3.14
CA GLU A 100 8.72 19.95 -4.50
C GLU A 100 8.48 21.46 -4.55
N LEU A 101 7.53 21.96 -3.77
CA LEU A 101 7.16 23.38 -3.74
C LEU A 101 8.04 24.23 -2.82
N SER A 102 8.84 23.62 -1.94
CA SER A 102 9.64 24.36 -0.96
C SER A 102 10.53 25.41 -1.62
N GLY A 103 11.21 25.04 -2.71
CA GLY A 103 12.04 25.93 -3.53
C GLY A 103 11.26 26.90 -4.43
N HIS A 104 9.97 26.67 -4.64
CA HIS A 104 9.09 27.47 -5.51
C HIS A 104 8.31 28.56 -4.76
N GLY A 105 8.67 28.81 -3.49
CA GLY A 105 8.08 29.87 -2.68
C GLY A 105 7.14 29.39 -1.59
N LEU A 106 6.86 28.09 -1.46
CA LEU A 106 6.12 27.56 -0.31
C LEU A 106 6.96 27.65 0.98
N GLY A 107 8.26 27.37 0.90
CA GLY A 107 9.16 27.34 2.05
C GLY A 107 8.82 26.18 3.00
N GLU A 108 8.57 26.50 4.27
CA GLU A 108 8.20 25.53 5.33
C GLU A 108 6.69 25.47 5.59
N ASP A 109 5.88 26.21 4.82
CA ASP A 109 4.43 26.18 4.98
C ASP A 109 3.83 24.89 4.41
N ARG A 110 2.67 24.52 4.95
CA ARG A 110 1.87 23.44 4.38
C ARG A 110 0.96 23.92 3.25
N VAL A 111 0.70 23.04 2.30
CA VAL A 111 -0.07 23.34 1.08
C VAL A 111 -1.51 23.78 1.33
N GLU A 112 -2.12 23.37 2.46
CA GLU A 112 -3.48 23.78 2.82
C GLU A 112 -3.61 25.29 2.97
N GLY A 113 -2.56 25.97 3.44
CA GLY A 113 -2.56 27.44 3.57
C GLY A 113 -2.70 28.12 2.21
N VAL A 114 -1.96 27.64 1.21
CA VAL A 114 -2.03 28.13 -0.17
C VAL A 114 -3.41 27.85 -0.77
N ILE A 115 -3.91 26.61 -0.63
CA ILE A 115 -5.23 26.21 -1.15
C ILE A 115 -6.35 27.05 -0.51
N LYS A 116 -6.29 27.28 0.82
CA LYS A 116 -7.27 28.12 1.51
C LYS A 116 -7.20 29.58 1.07
N SER A 117 -6.00 30.16 0.92
CA SER A 117 -5.83 31.50 0.36
C SER A 117 -6.40 31.61 -1.06
N ALA A 118 -6.17 30.59 -1.89
CA ALA A 118 -6.76 30.49 -3.23
C ALA A 118 -8.29 30.54 -3.19
N THR A 119 -8.90 29.69 -2.34
CA THR A 119 -10.36 29.62 -2.16
C THR A 119 -10.96 30.92 -1.61
N LEU A 120 -10.21 31.69 -0.82
CA LEU A 120 -10.71 32.93 -0.23
C LEU A 120 -10.58 34.13 -1.17
N PHE A 121 -9.46 34.24 -1.87
CA PHE A 121 -9.08 35.49 -2.54
C PHE A 121 -9.03 35.42 -4.06
N PHE A 122 -9.00 34.22 -4.65
CA PHE A 122 -8.83 34.05 -6.09
C PHE A 122 -10.04 33.35 -6.72
N LYS A 123 -10.64 34.01 -7.70
CA LYS A 123 -11.74 33.48 -8.52
C LYS A 123 -11.26 33.13 -9.92
N VAL A 124 -11.86 32.09 -10.48
CA VAL A 124 -11.78 31.70 -11.90
C VAL A 124 -13.18 31.90 -12.49
N GLY A 125 -13.38 32.98 -13.23
CA GLY A 125 -14.71 33.36 -13.71
C GLY A 125 -15.68 33.78 -12.59
N ASP A 126 -16.98 33.81 -12.90
CA ASP A 126 -17.97 34.45 -12.03
C ASP A 126 -18.22 33.69 -10.71
N ASN A 127 -18.05 32.36 -10.70
CA ASN A 127 -18.50 31.49 -9.59
C ASN A 127 -17.52 30.38 -9.14
N LEU A 128 -16.37 30.20 -9.78
CA LEU A 128 -15.43 29.12 -9.44
C LEU A 128 -14.25 29.69 -8.66
N LYS A 129 -13.78 29.02 -7.61
CA LYS A 129 -12.60 29.47 -6.86
C LYS A 129 -11.40 28.61 -7.24
N LEU A 130 -10.24 29.25 -7.36
CA LEU A 130 -9.03 28.59 -7.88
C LEU A 130 -8.59 27.38 -7.03
N GLY A 131 -8.95 27.34 -5.74
CA GLY A 131 -8.67 26.22 -4.84
C GLY A 131 -9.73 25.12 -4.79
N ASP A 132 -10.89 25.25 -5.45
CA ASP A 132 -12.00 24.30 -5.28
C ASP A 132 -11.77 22.94 -5.96
N HIS A 133 -10.81 22.87 -6.88
CA HIS A 133 -10.40 21.66 -7.61
C HIS A 133 -9.32 20.84 -6.90
N ILE A 134 -8.91 21.26 -5.71
CA ILE A 134 -7.88 20.57 -4.93
C ILE A 134 -8.46 20.27 -3.54
N ARG A 135 -8.27 19.04 -3.11
CA ARG A 135 -8.61 18.58 -1.76
C ARG A 135 -7.34 18.11 -1.07
N VAL A 136 -7.30 18.35 0.24
CA VAL A 136 -6.33 17.71 1.13
C VAL A 136 -7.11 16.85 2.09
N GLY A 137 -6.97 15.54 1.93
CA GLY A 137 -7.64 14.52 2.74
C GLY A 137 -6.62 13.75 3.57
N VAL A 138 -7.07 13.19 4.70
CA VAL A 138 -6.28 12.24 5.49
C VAL A 138 -6.81 10.84 5.24
N GLU A 139 -5.98 9.98 4.66
CA GLU A 139 -6.30 8.58 4.39
C GLU A 139 -5.23 7.69 5.02
N ASN A 140 -5.64 6.70 5.82
CA ASN A 140 -4.72 5.83 6.57
C ASN A 140 -3.67 6.60 7.40
N GLY A 141 -4.05 7.75 7.96
CA GLY A 141 -3.17 8.61 8.76
C GLY A 141 -2.20 9.49 7.96
N VAL A 142 -2.26 9.44 6.62
CA VAL A 142 -1.38 10.19 5.72
C VAL A 142 -2.17 11.26 4.98
N ARG A 143 -1.58 12.45 4.82
CA ARG A 143 -2.19 13.54 4.06
C ARG A 143 -1.94 13.35 2.57
N TYR A 144 -2.99 13.41 1.78
CA TYR A 144 -2.92 13.38 0.32
C TYR A 144 -3.56 14.63 -0.27
N VAL A 145 -2.96 15.12 -1.34
CA VAL A 145 -3.48 16.22 -2.15
C VAL A 145 -4.05 15.59 -3.42
N THR A 146 -5.36 15.72 -3.62
CA THR A 146 -6.07 15.02 -4.70
C THR A 146 -7.10 15.92 -5.38
N PRO A 147 -7.48 15.60 -6.62
CA PRO A 147 -8.74 16.06 -7.20
C PRO A 147 -9.95 15.56 -6.37
N PRO A 148 -11.08 16.30 -6.33
CA PRO A 148 -12.27 15.91 -5.55
C PRO A 148 -12.86 14.54 -5.89
N ASP A 149 -12.76 14.10 -7.13
CA ASP A 149 -13.26 12.80 -7.62
C ASP A 149 -12.35 11.62 -7.26
N MET A 150 -11.16 11.89 -6.71
CA MET A 150 -10.19 10.87 -6.30
C MET A 150 -10.13 10.66 -4.78
N GLU A 151 -11.02 11.27 -4.01
CA GLU A 151 -11.10 11.07 -2.56
C GLU A 151 -11.34 9.58 -2.22
N GLY A 152 -10.59 9.04 -1.25
CA GLY A 152 -10.67 7.63 -0.85
C GLY A 152 -9.84 6.68 -1.72
N THR A 153 -9.15 7.18 -2.75
CA THR A 153 -8.39 6.32 -3.68
C THR A 153 -7.16 5.70 -3.01
N ALA A 154 -6.45 6.42 -2.14
CA ALA A 154 -5.30 5.86 -1.41
C ALA A 154 -5.71 4.69 -0.49
N THR A 155 -6.86 4.83 0.15
CA THR A 155 -7.48 3.77 0.98
C THR A 155 -7.80 2.54 0.14
N ARG A 156 -8.41 2.73 -1.04
CA ARG A 156 -8.72 1.62 -1.97
C ARG A 156 -7.46 0.94 -2.50
N ILE A 157 -6.42 1.69 -2.85
CA ILE A 157 -5.11 1.17 -3.26
C ILE A 157 -4.52 0.28 -2.15
N SER A 158 -4.46 0.81 -0.92
CA SER A 158 -3.94 0.07 0.24
C SER A 158 -4.71 -1.23 0.49
N ALA A 159 -6.05 -1.18 0.46
CA ALA A 159 -6.90 -2.34 0.68
C ALA A 159 -6.73 -3.41 -0.42
N LYS A 160 -6.65 -2.99 -1.69
CA LYS A 160 -6.43 -3.89 -2.82
C LYS A 160 -5.05 -4.53 -2.77
N ALA A 161 -4.01 -3.76 -2.45
CA ALA A 161 -2.65 -4.27 -2.27
C ALA A 161 -2.60 -5.32 -1.15
N GLN A 162 -3.16 -5.02 0.03
CA GLN A 162 -3.23 -5.98 1.15
C GLN A 162 -3.97 -7.26 0.76
N LYS A 163 -5.08 -7.14 0.01
CA LYS A 163 -5.81 -8.30 -0.51
C LYS A 163 -4.93 -9.15 -1.43
N ILE A 164 -4.24 -8.54 -2.40
CA ILE A 164 -3.35 -9.28 -3.31
C ILE A 164 -2.21 -9.95 -2.53
N VAL A 165 -1.54 -9.23 -1.64
CA VAL A 165 -0.46 -9.75 -0.79
C VAL A 165 -0.94 -10.93 0.06
N THR A 166 -2.16 -10.87 0.61
CA THR A 166 -2.76 -11.98 1.36
C THR A 166 -2.88 -13.24 0.49
N HIS A 167 -3.32 -13.08 -0.77
CA HIS A 167 -3.62 -14.21 -1.65
C HIS A 167 -2.39 -14.78 -2.39
N VAL A 168 -1.45 -13.92 -2.78
CA VAL A 168 -0.32 -14.25 -3.67
C VAL A 168 1.02 -14.16 -2.96
N GLY A 169 1.13 -13.27 -1.96
CA GLY A 169 2.33 -13.08 -1.16
C GLY A 169 3.01 -11.72 -1.33
N MET A 170 2.85 -11.11 -2.50
CA MET A 170 3.41 -9.81 -2.89
C MET A 170 2.55 -9.23 -4.02
N VAL A 171 2.74 -7.96 -4.39
CA VAL A 171 1.98 -7.29 -5.45
C VAL A 171 2.89 -6.44 -6.33
N HIS A 172 2.64 -6.48 -7.64
CA HIS A 172 3.22 -5.56 -8.61
C HIS A 172 2.35 -4.30 -8.70
N VAL A 173 2.95 -3.09 -8.74
CA VAL A 173 2.21 -1.81 -8.76
C VAL A 173 1.20 -1.70 -9.91
N ASN A 174 1.51 -2.27 -11.09
CA ASN A 174 0.60 -2.33 -12.23
C ASN A 174 -0.76 -3.00 -11.93
N GLU A 175 -0.82 -3.93 -10.97
CA GLU A 175 -2.09 -4.56 -10.55
C GLU A 175 -3.07 -3.56 -9.90
N LEU A 176 -2.59 -2.37 -9.56
CA LEU A 176 -3.32 -1.32 -8.86
C LEU A 176 -3.73 -0.17 -9.81
N LEU A 177 -3.20 -0.12 -11.03
CA LEU A 177 -3.54 0.89 -12.06
C LEU A 177 -5.05 1.04 -12.31
N PRO A 178 -5.87 -0.04 -12.31
CA PRO A 178 -7.32 0.11 -12.52
C PRO A 178 -8.04 0.94 -11.45
N LEU A 179 -7.39 1.24 -10.32
CA LEU A 179 -7.95 2.09 -9.27
C LEU A 179 -7.81 3.59 -9.56
N THR A 180 -7.00 3.96 -10.55
CA THR A 180 -6.70 5.35 -10.94
C THR A 180 -6.93 5.57 -12.45
N PRO A 181 -8.11 5.26 -12.99
CA PRO A 181 -8.34 5.26 -14.44
C PRO A 181 -8.32 6.64 -15.10
N ALA A 182 -8.44 7.72 -14.31
CA ALA A 182 -8.45 9.10 -14.81
C ALA A 182 -7.05 9.71 -15.01
N LEU A 183 -5.98 8.97 -14.65
CA LEU A 183 -4.61 9.45 -14.70
C LEU A 183 -3.86 8.84 -15.90
N SER A 184 -2.80 9.52 -16.34
CA SER A 184 -1.77 8.86 -17.15
C SER A 184 -1.12 7.74 -16.34
N GLU A 185 -0.59 6.73 -17.03
CA GLU A 185 0.09 5.61 -16.36
C GLU A 185 1.24 6.07 -15.47
N GLU A 186 2.04 7.04 -15.92
CA GLU A 186 3.15 7.60 -15.14
C GLU A 186 2.67 8.25 -13.83
N SER A 187 1.65 9.12 -13.90
CA SER A 187 1.08 9.77 -12.70
C SER A 187 0.40 8.76 -11.78
N ALA A 188 -0.29 7.76 -12.34
CA ALA A 188 -0.91 6.68 -11.59
C ALA A 188 0.13 5.87 -10.80
N LEU A 189 1.20 5.43 -11.46
CA LEU A 189 2.27 4.68 -10.81
C LEU A 189 2.97 5.50 -9.73
N ALA A 190 3.24 6.78 -9.99
CA ALA A 190 3.84 7.67 -9.00
C ALA A 190 2.94 7.79 -7.76
N PHE A 191 1.62 7.97 -7.94
CA PHE A 191 0.68 8.03 -6.83
C PHE A 191 0.55 6.70 -6.07
N ILE A 192 0.50 5.57 -6.78
CA ILE A 192 0.47 4.24 -6.16
C ILE A 192 1.73 4.00 -5.31
N ARG A 193 2.90 4.39 -5.80
CA ARG A 193 4.17 4.30 -5.05
C ARG A 193 4.17 5.21 -3.82
N ASP A 194 3.67 6.44 -3.93
CA ASP A 194 3.50 7.33 -2.78
C ASP A 194 2.59 6.70 -1.71
N VAL A 195 1.47 6.12 -2.13
CA VAL A 195 0.51 5.48 -1.21
C VAL A 195 1.14 4.28 -0.50
N LEU A 196 1.79 3.39 -1.25
CA LEU A 196 2.40 2.19 -0.68
C LEU A 196 3.64 2.52 0.17
N GLY A 197 4.46 3.47 -0.27
CA GLY A 197 5.67 3.92 0.43
C GLY A 197 5.38 4.68 1.72
N SER A 198 4.17 5.20 1.88
CA SER A 198 3.73 5.83 3.13
C SER A 198 3.42 4.83 4.26
N ARG A 199 3.34 3.53 3.94
CA ARG A 199 3.04 2.49 4.91
C ARG A 199 4.31 2.01 5.62
N SER A 200 4.24 1.87 6.94
CA SER A 200 5.37 1.37 7.74
C SER A 200 5.67 -0.12 7.55
N ASP A 201 4.70 -0.89 7.05
CA ASP A 201 4.81 -2.33 6.82
C ASP A 201 5.18 -2.69 5.37
N ALA A 202 5.46 -1.70 4.52
CA ALA A 202 5.80 -1.92 3.12
C ALA A 202 7.30 -2.17 2.94
N HIS A 203 7.61 -3.27 2.25
CA HIS A 203 8.96 -3.66 1.85
C HIS A 203 9.04 -3.67 0.32
N TRP A 204 9.75 -2.70 -0.26
CA TRP A 204 10.05 -2.69 -1.69
C TRP A 204 11.05 -3.80 -2.04
N LEU A 205 10.75 -4.55 -3.09
CA LEU A 205 11.48 -5.76 -3.48
C LEU A 205 12.35 -5.54 -4.73
N ASP A 206 12.36 -4.32 -5.26
CA ASP A 206 13.16 -3.88 -6.40
C ASP A 206 13.50 -2.40 -6.25
N GLU A 207 14.56 -1.96 -6.94
CA GLU A 207 15.04 -0.58 -6.83
C GLU A 207 14.07 0.40 -7.49
N GLU A 208 13.40 -0.05 -8.55
CA GLU A 208 12.40 0.69 -9.30
C GLU A 208 11.05 0.81 -8.58
N CYS A 209 10.91 0.17 -7.40
CA CYS A 209 9.68 0.17 -6.60
C CYS A 209 8.45 -0.29 -7.39
N ASN A 210 8.56 -1.40 -8.13
CA ASN A 210 7.44 -2.02 -8.82
C ASN A 210 6.87 -3.21 -8.04
N TRP A 211 7.64 -3.85 -7.17
CA TRP A 211 7.18 -4.97 -6.35
C TRP A 211 7.21 -4.61 -4.87
N VAL A 212 6.11 -4.88 -4.18
CA VAL A 212 6.00 -4.65 -2.74
C VAL A 212 5.45 -5.88 -2.01
N TRP A 213 6.00 -6.13 -0.83
CA TRP A 213 5.43 -7.02 0.17
C TRP A 213 4.98 -6.20 1.38
N LEU A 214 3.82 -6.54 1.95
CA LEU A 214 3.29 -5.91 3.16
C LEU A 214 3.43 -6.90 4.32
N SER A 215 4.29 -6.60 5.30
CA SER A 215 4.61 -7.52 6.40
C SER A 215 3.44 -7.74 7.35
N ASP A 216 2.56 -6.75 7.50
CA ASP A 216 1.39 -6.83 8.38
C ASP A 216 0.15 -7.38 7.66
N ALA A 217 0.29 -7.82 6.40
CA ALA A 217 -0.80 -8.45 5.67
C ALA A 217 -1.21 -9.78 6.33
N PRO A 218 -2.46 -9.92 6.77
CA PRO A 218 -2.90 -11.12 7.48
C PRO A 218 -2.92 -12.33 6.55
N ARG A 219 -2.58 -13.52 7.07
CA ARG A 219 -2.79 -14.81 6.39
C ARG A 219 -2.17 -14.90 5.00
N ASN A 220 -0.96 -14.40 4.82
CA ASN A 220 -0.21 -14.51 3.58
C ASN A 220 -0.05 -15.99 3.15
N ARG A 221 -0.67 -16.37 2.03
CA ARG A 221 -0.70 -17.76 1.54
C ARG A 221 0.66 -18.26 1.07
N LEU A 222 1.51 -17.38 0.54
CA LEU A 222 2.89 -17.72 0.18
C LEU A 222 3.70 -18.07 1.43
N ILE A 223 3.65 -17.22 2.47
CA ILE A 223 4.30 -17.51 3.76
C ILE A 223 3.76 -18.81 4.37
N THR A 224 2.45 -19.04 4.32
CA THR A 224 1.84 -20.29 4.78
C THR A 224 2.41 -21.52 4.04
N CYS A 225 2.63 -21.39 2.73
CA CYS A 225 3.24 -22.42 1.91
C CYS A 225 4.71 -22.63 2.28
N LEU A 226 5.48 -21.55 2.46
CA LEU A 226 6.88 -21.59 2.90
C LEU A 226 7.02 -22.26 4.27
N HIS A 227 6.17 -21.93 5.24
CA HIS A 227 6.12 -22.61 6.54
C HIS A 227 5.95 -24.11 6.39
N LYS A 228 5.01 -24.58 5.56
CA LYS A 228 4.83 -26.01 5.31
C LYS A 228 6.03 -26.67 4.66
N MET A 229 6.53 -26.07 3.58
CA MET A 229 7.64 -26.61 2.80
C MET A 229 8.91 -26.69 3.66
N LEU A 230 9.27 -25.60 4.30
CA LEU A 230 10.45 -25.56 5.15
C LEU A 230 10.25 -26.43 6.39
N HIS A 231 9.06 -26.57 6.97
CA HIS A 231 8.87 -27.52 8.08
C HIS A 231 9.37 -28.94 7.74
N VAL A 232 9.13 -29.42 6.52
CA VAL A 232 9.55 -30.75 6.06
C VAL A 232 10.97 -30.78 5.49
N TYR A 233 11.35 -29.76 4.71
CA TYR A 233 12.64 -29.73 4.01
C TYR A 233 13.65 -28.83 4.73
N SER A 234 14.87 -29.35 4.93
CA SER A 234 15.99 -28.55 5.44
C SER A 234 16.44 -27.46 4.45
N SER A 235 16.26 -27.72 3.15
CA SER A 235 16.51 -26.78 2.06
C SER A 235 15.63 -27.11 0.84
N THR A 236 15.36 -26.12 -0.01
CA THR A 236 14.69 -26.27 -1.32
C THR A 236 15.20 -25.20 -2.30
N THR A 237 14.91 -25.28 -3.59
CA THR A 237 15.20 -24.18 -4.54
C THR A 237 14.00 -23.24 -4.70
N LEU A 238 14.22 -22.05 -5.25
CA LEU A 238 13.16 -21.09 -5.59
C LEU A 238 12.18 -21.65 -6.62
N GLU A 239 12.66 -22.39 -7.63
CA GLU A 239 11.82 -23.03 -8.65
C GLU A 239 10.86 -24.03 -8.03
N ASN A 240 11.37 -24.82 -7.09
CA ASN A 240 10.58 -25.78 -6.32
C ASN A 240 9.54 -25.06 -5.45
N ILE A 241 9.88 -23.92 -4.83
CA ILE A 241 8.89 -23.07 -4.13
C ILE A 241 7.81 -22.59 -5.09
N VAL A 242 8.17 -22.04 -6.25
CA VAL A 242 7.20 -21.58 -7.25
C VAL A 242 6.27 -22.72 -7.69
N ALA A 243 6.82 -23.91 -7.93
CA ALA A 243 6.03 -25.09 -8.30
C ALA A 243 5.08 -25.52 -7.18
N GLY A 244 5.56 -25.58 -5.93
CA GLY A 244 4.76 -25.95 -4.76
C GLY A 244 3.66 -24.93 -4.45
N VAL A 245 3.99 -23.65 -4.47
CA VAL A 245 3.06 -22.53 -4.22
C VAL A 245 1.96 -22.51 -5.28
N ASN A 246 2.31 -22.57 -6.56
CA ASN A 246 1.32 -22.56 -7.64
C ASN A 246 0.38 -23.76 -7.61
N ARG A 247 0.87 -24.91 -7.11
CA ARG A 247 0.03 -26.07 -6.85
C ARG A 247 -0.93 -25.83 -5.69
N TYR A 248 -0.42 -25.27 -4.60
CA TYR A 248 -1.21 -24.92 -3.41
C TYR A 248 -2.30 -23.90 -3.72
N PHE A 249 -2.00 -22.90 -4.57
CA PHE A 249 -2.94 -21.86 -4.93
C PHE A 249 -4.16 -22.36 -5.69
N ARG A 250 -4.03 -23.43 -6.48
CA ARG A 250 -5.14 -24.05 -7.24
C ARG A 250 -6.23 -24.64 -6.36
N LYS A 251 -5.96 -24.91 -5.08
CA LYS A 251 -6.95 -25.50 -4.16
C LYS A 251 -8.21 -24.65 -4.06
N ASP A 252 -8.04 -23.34 -4.11
CA ASP A 252 -9.11 -22.35 -3.90
C ASP A 252 -9.53 -21.69 -5.22
N ALA A 253 -9.21 -22.30 -6.37
CA ALA A 253 -9.70 -21.81 -7.65
C ALA A 253 -11.23 -21.94 -7.69
N GLU A 254 -11.93 -20.81 -7.70
CA GLU A 254 -13.36 -20.77 -7.98
C GLU A 254 -13.62 -21.29 -9.41
N LYS A 255 -14.76 -21.95 -9.62
CA LYS A 255 -15.09 -22.62 -10.90
C LYS A 255 -14.98 -21.70 -12.12
N ASP A 256 -15.20 -20.40 -11.93
CA ASP A 256 -15.30 -19.41 -13.01
C ASP A 256 -14.23 -18.30 -12.93
N ALA A 257 -13.22 -18.45 -12.07
CA ALA A 257 -12.13 -17.48 -11.93
C ALA A 257 -10.78 -18.11 -12.29
N PRO A 258 -9.85 -17.37 -12.94
CA PRO A 258 -8.50 -17.87 -13.17
C PRO A 258 -7.84 -18.23 -11.85
N ALA A 259 -7.17 -19.39 -11.82
CA ALA A 259 -6.47 -19.83 -10.62
C ALA A 259 -5.38 -18.80 -10.23
N THR A 260 -5.33 -18.45 -8.95
CA THR A 260 -4.25 -17.61 -8.42
C THR A 260 -2.90 -18.23 -8.75
N LYS A 261 -1.97 -17.42 -9.25
CA LYS A 261 -0.62 -17.84 -9.63
C LYS A 261 0.42 -16.86 -9.08
N LEU A 262 1.52 -17.39 -8.60
CA LEU A 262 2.73 -16.65 -8.30
C LEU A 262 3.48 -16.42 -9.62
N GLU A 263 3.47 -15.17 -10.08
CA GLU A 263 4.11 -14.74 -11.33
C GLU A 263 5.34 -13.85 -11.11
N ALA A 264 5.66 -13.56 -9.85
CA ALA A 264 6.84 -12.79 -9.50
C ALA A 264 8.13 -13.46 -10.03
N PRO A 265 9.06 -12.69 -10.61
CA PRO A 265 10.38 -13.21 -10.96
C PRO A 265 11.09 -13.84 -9.77
N LEU A 266 11.95 -14.84 -10.02
CA LEU A 266 12.65 -15.56 -8.96
C LEU A 266 13.49 -14.63 -8.06
N GLU A 267 14.09 -13.59 -8.65
CA GLU A 267 14.85 -12.59 -7.89
C GLU A 267 13.97 -11.85 -6.88
N ILE A 268 12.77 -11.42 -7.30
CA ILE A 268 11.79 -10.74 -6.43
C ILE A 268 11.30 -11.68 -5.33
N LEU A 269 11.03 -12.94 -5.67
CA LEU A 269 10.69 -13.96 -4.68
C LEU A 269 11.82 -14.16 -3.66
N GLY A 270 13.07 -14.20 -4.12
CA GLY A 270 14.24 -14.30 -3.26
C GLY A 270 14.37 -13.13 -2.30
N LYS A 271 14.20 -11.89 -2.81
CA LYS A 271 14.19 -10.66 -2.00
C LYS A 271 13.06 -10.67 -0.96
N MET A 272 11.87 -11.10 -1.33
CA MET A 272 10.74 -11.24 -0.39
C MET A 272 11.02 -12.26 0.71
N ILE A 273 11.57 -13.43 0.37
CA ILE A 273 11.92 -14.46 1.36
C ILE A 273 12.97 -13.94 2.34
N ASN A 274 13.99 -13.22 1.84
CA ASN A 274 15.00 -12.59 2.70
C ASN A 274 14.39 -11.50 3.59
N ALA A 275 13.51 -10.65 3.05
CA ALA A 275 12.82 -9.62 3.82
C ALA A 275 11.90 -10.21 4.91
N TRP A 276 11.32 -11.39 4.66
CA TRP A 276 10.51 -12.11 5.65
C TRP A 276 11.32 -12.60 6.85
N GLY A 277 12.62 -12.86 6.69
CA GLY A 277 13.57 -13.06 7.80
C GLY A 277 13.54 -14.43 8.51
N GLU A 278 12.53 -15.27 8.27
CA GLU A 278 12.49 -16.66 8.75
C GLU A 278 13.21 -17.65 7.81
N ALA A 279 13.61 -17.20 6.63
CA ALA A 279 14.37 -17.97 5.66
C ALA A 279 15.35 -17.07 4.90
N THR A 280 16.37 -17.70 4.33
CA THR A 280 17.40 -17.03 3.51
C THR A 280 17.52 -17.70 2.17
N VAL A 281 17.84 -16.92 1.14
CA VAL A 281 18.08 -17.38 -0.22
C VAL A 281 19.53 -17.10 -0.61
N SER A 282 20.27 -18.14 -1.00
CA SER A 282 21.63 -18.01 -1.53
C SER A 282 21.63 -17.51 -2.99
N GLU A 283 22.78 -17.08 -3.50
CA GLU A 283 22.97 -16.76 -4.93
C GLU A 283 22.57 -17.90 -5.88
N ALA A 284 22.76 -19.16 -5.47
CA ALA A 284 22.35 -20.34 -6.23
C ALA A 284 20.83 -20.64 -6.17
N GLY A 285 20.01 -19.73 -5.62
CA GLY A 285 18.56 -19.92 -5.49
C GLY A 285 18.14 -20.94 -4.43
N ILE A 286 19.04 -21.38 -3.55
CA ILE A 286 18.74 -22.32 -2.46
C ILE A 286 18.17 -21.57 -1.27
N VAL A 287 16.99 -22.00 -0.82
CA VAL A 287 16.26 -21.49 0.33
C VAL A 287 16.48 -22.38 1.55
N ARG A 288 16.83 -21.76 2.68
CA ARG A 288 17.07 -22.43 3.97
C ARG A 288 16.40 -21.67 5.11
N LYS A 289 16.08 -22.37 6.19
CA LYS A 289 15.58 -21.76 7.43
C LYS A 289 16.65 -20.92 8.10
N THR A 290 16.25 -19.82 8.72
CA THR A 290 17.07 -19.12 9.71
C THR A 290 16.85 -19.70 11.11
N ALA A 291 17.63 -19.22 12.08
CA ALA A 291 17.44 -19.54 13.49
C ALA A 291 16.09 -19.03 14.06
N THR A 292 15.47 -18.05 13.39
CA THR A 292 14.19 -17.45 13.80
C THR A 292 12.98 -18.15 13.17
N PHE A 293 13.19 -19.15 12.32
CA PHE A 293 12.11 -19.87 11.65
C PHE A 293 11.13 -20.50 12.66
N HIS A 294 9.86 -20.11 12.56
CA HIS A 294 8.81 -20.63 13.40
C HIS A 294 7.55 -20.92 12.57
N ALA A 295 7.35 -22.20 12.22
CA ALA A 295 6.23 -22.61 11.38
C ALA A 295 4.88 -22.44 12.10
N VAL A 296 4.20 -21.32 11.81
CA VAL A 296 2.82 -21.06 12.27
C VAL A 296 1.86 -22.06 11.64
N LYS A 297 2.10 -22.45 10.38
CA LYS A 297 1.35 -23.52 9.71
C LYS A 297 2.21 -24.75 9.47
N GLN A 298 1.83 -25.84 10.11
CA GLN A 298 2.43 -27.15 9.89
C GLN A 298 1.73 -27.91 8.75
N PRO A 299 2.46 -28.77 8.02
CA PRO A 299 1.86 -29.72 7.10
C PRO A 299 0.96 -30.69 7.87
N THR A 300 -0.10 -31.16 7.22
CA THR A 300 -0.92 -32.24 7.78
C THR A 300 -0.10 -33.53 7.84
N GLU A 301 -0.45 -34.43 8.76
CA GLU A 301 0.17 -35.75 8.85
C GLU A 301 0.15 -36.49 7.51
N TYR A 302 -0.94 -36.34 6.75
CA TYR A 302 -1.10 -36.94 5.43
C TYR A 302 -0.14 -36.35 4.37
N GLU A 303 0.10 -35.04 4.40
CA GLU A 303 1.11 -34.38 3.56
C GLU A 303 2.52 -34.91 3.90
N VAL A 304 2.81 -35.14 5.18
CA VAL A 304 4.11 -35.70 5.62
C VAL A 304 4.26 -37.17 5.18
N LEU A 305 3.20 -37.98 5.30
CA LEU A 305 3.21 -39.38 4.85
C LEU A 305 3.44 -39.49 3.34
N LEU A 306 2.80 -38.64 2.52
CA LEU A 306 3.04 -38.58 1.08
C LEU A 306 4.52 -38.35 0.76
N VAL A 307 5.15 -37.38 1.43
CA VAL A 307 6.57 -37.10 1.23
C VAL A 307 7.43 -38.28 1.68
N LYS A 308 7.15 -38.89 2.83
CA LYS A 308 7.90 -40.06 3.33
C LYS A 308 7.86 -41.22 2.34
N GLU A 309 6.70 -41.54 1.80
CA GLU A 309 6.53 -42.62 0.82
C GLU A 309 7.30 -42.35 -0.48
N ILE A 310 7.27 -41.10 -0.97
CA ILE A 310 8.05 -40.72 -2.15
C ILE A 310 9.56 -40.82 -1.87
N MET A 311 10.01 -40.30 -0.72
CA MET A 311 11.42 -40.28 -0.34
C MET A 311 11.99 -41.67 -0.04
N ALA A 312 11.15 -42.64 0.30
CA ALA A 312 11.54 -44.04 0.47
C ALA A 312 11.81 -44.77 -0.85
N LYS A 313 11.42 -44.19 -2.00
CA LYS A 313 11.68 -44.80 -3.32
C LYS A 313 13.14 -44.54 -3.75
N PRO A 314 13.81 -45.50 -4.43
CA PRO A 314 15.20 -45.34 -4.87
C PRO A 314 15.44 -44.10 -5.74
N GLU A 315 14.52 -43.82 -6.67
CA GLU A 315 14.59 -42.65 -7.55
C GLU A 315 13.93 -41.40 -6.95
N LYS A 316 13.39 -41.49 -5.72
CA LYS A 316 12.56 -40.45 -5.09
C LYS A 316 11.36 -40.02 -5.96
N ILE A 317 10.89 -40.94 -6.80
CA ILE A 317 9.72 -40.82 -7.66
C ILE A 317 8.75 -41.93 -7.27
N ALA A 318 7.47 -41.60 -7.11
CA ALA A 318 6.42 -42.59 -6.89
C ALA A 318 5.27 -42.39 -7.88
N ARG A 319 4.61 -43.47 -8.29
CA ARG A 319 3.40 -43.38 -9.12
C ARG A 319 2.16 -43.17 -8.27
N GLU A 320 1.16 -42.50 -8.83
CA GLU A 320 -0.14 -42.23 -8.17
C GLU A 320 -0.74 -43.49 -7.54
N LYS A 321 -0.75 -44.60 -8.29
CA LYS A 321 -1.34 -45.85 -7.85
C LYS A 321 -0.55 -46.51 -6.71
N GLU A 322 0.76 -46.34 -6.70
CA GLU A 322 1.62 -46.84 -5.62
C GLU A 322 1.36 -46.06 -4.34
N LEU A 323 1.27 -44.73 -4.43
CA LEU A 323 0.94 -43.86 -3.31
C LEU A 323 -0.49 -44.12 -2.79
N GLU A 324 -1.46 -44.32 -3.70
CA GLU A 324 -2.84 -44.67 -3.31
C GLU A 324 -2.87 -46.01 -2.57
N ASN A 325 -2.21 -47.04 -3.09
CA ASN A 325 -2.19 -48.36 -2.47
C ASN A 325 -1.49 -48.36 -1.09
N ALA A 326 -0.44 -47.53 -0.92
CA ALA A 326 0.28 -47.42 0.34
C ALA A 326 -0.47 -46.62 1.41
N LEU A 327 -1.16 -45.54 1.01
CA LEU A 327 -1.70 -44.53 1.94
C LEU A 327 -3.23 -44.54 2.06
N VAL A 328 -3.94 -45.30 1.23
CA VAL A 328 -5.40 -45.42 1.23
C VAL A 328 -5.77 -46.91 1.34
N PRO A 329 -5.86 -47.47 2.57
CA PRO A 329 -6.19 -48.88 2.74
C PRO A 329 -7.60 -49.17 2.23
N LEU A 330 -7.81 -50.34 1.62
CA LEU A 330 -9.16 -50.79 1.25
C LEU A 330 -9.94 -51.18 2.52
N VAL A 331 -11.19 -50.73 2.63
CA VAL A 331 -12.12 -51.18 3.68
C VAL A 331 -13.26 -51.90 2.99
N ASP A 332 -13.38 -53.21 3.23
CA ASP A 332 -14.43 -54.07 2.66
C ASP A 332 -14.57 -53.98 1.13
N GLY A 333 -13.44 -53.89 0.42
CA GLY A 333 -13.43 -53.78 -1.04
C GLY A 333 -13.93 -52.44 -1.60
N LYS A 334 -14.22 -51.46 -0.73
CA LYS A 334 -14.61 -50.10 -1.11
C LYS A 334 -13.46 -49.11 -0.89
N PRO A 335 -13.41 -48.00 -1.66
CA PRO A 335 -12.42 -46.96 -1.45
C PRO A 335 -12.60 -46.33 -0.07
N HIS A 336 -11.52 -46.25 0.72
CA HIS A 336 -11.55 -45.61 2.04
C HIS A 336 -12.18 -44.21 1.97
N PRO A 337 -12.91 -43.76 3.00
CA PRO A 337 -13.30 -42.35 3.16
C PRO A 337 -12.15 -41.34 3.04
N HIS A 338 -10.90 -41.79 3.12
CA HIS A 338 -9.70 -40.96 2.97
C HIS A 338 -9.23 -40.80 1.52
N LYS A 339 -9.79 -41.54 0.55
CA LYS A 339 -9.43 -41.41 -0.88
C LYS A 339 -9.62 -39.99 -1.42
N HIS A 340 -10.70 -39.33 -1.01
CA HIS A 340 -10.92 -37.93 -1.38
C HIS A 340 -9.85 -37.00 -0.78
N ARG A 341 -9.47 -37.21 0.48
CA ARG A 341 -8.38 -36.45 1.12
C ARG A 341 -7.03 -36.72 0.46
N PHE A 342 -6.74 -37.96 0.08
CA PHE A 342 -5.56 -38.34 -0.69
C PHE A 342 -5.50 -37.56 -2.00
N SER A 343 -6.57 -37.60 -2.80
CA SER A 343 -6.62 -36.88 -4.07
C SER A 343 -6.42 -35.38 -3.90
N ILE A 344 -7.04 -34.76 -2.88
CA ILE A 344 -6.83 -33.35 -2.57
C ILE A 344 -5.37 -33.07 -2.23
N GLN A 345 -4.77 -33.82 -1.30
CA GLN A 345 -3.39 -33.53 -0.87
C GLN A 345 -2.40 -33.82 -1.99
N LEU A 346 -2.60 -34.89 -2.75
CA LEU A 346 -1.77 -35.20 -3.90
C LEU A 346 -1.84 -34.09 -4.96
N ASN A 347 -3.01 -33.50 -5.18
CA ASN A 347 -3.20 -32.45 -6.19
C ASN A 347 -2.83 -31.04 -5.73
N TYR A 348 -2.89 -30.74 -4.43
CA TYR A 348 -2.77 -29.38 -3.92
C TYR A 348 -1.70 -29.18 -2.83
N SER A 349 -1.05 -30.23 -2.34
CA SER A 349 0.03 -30.08 -1.36
C SER A 349 1.23 -29.38 -1.98
N PRO A 350 1.81 -28.35 -1.32
CA PRO A 350 3.02 -27.72 -1.82
C PRO A 350 4.26 -28.60 -1.70
N LEU A 351 4.16 -29.72 -0.97
CA LEU A 351 5.27 -30.64 -0.73
C LEU A 351 5.48 -31.66 -1.85
N VAL A 352 4.59 -31.72 -2.85
CA VAL A 352 4.74 -32.65 -3.96
C VAL A 352 4.57 -31.98 -5.33
N CYS A 353 5.45 -32.33 -6.26
CA CYS A 353 5.39 -31.92 -7.66
C CYS A 353 5.03 -33.11 -8.54
N LYS A 354 4.52 -32.83 -9.76
CA LYS A 354 4.39 -33.89 -10.78
C LYS A 354 5.78 -34.21 -11.33
N GLY A 355 6.07 -35.49 -11.51
CA GLY A 355 7.27 -35.97 -12.17
C GLY A 355 7.22 -35.76 -13.69
N ALA A 356 8.27 -36.22 -14.37
CA ALA A 356 8.42 -36.07 -15.81
C ALA A 356 7.34 -36.84 -16.60
N LYS A 357 6.90 -38.01 -16.11
CA LYS A 357 5.86 -38.81 -16.76
C LYS A 357 4.51 -38.62 -16.09
N ARG A 358 3.44 -38.86 -16.86
CA ARG A 358 2.06 -38.78 -16.37
C ARG A 358 1.85 -39.74 -15.20
N GLY A 359 1.36 -39.20 -14.08
CA GLY A 359 1.06 -39.97 -12.87
C GLY A 359 2.27 -40.21 -11.96
N GLU A 360 3.44 -39.67 -12.29
CA GLU A 360 4.59 -39.64 -11.39
C GLU A 360 4.52 -38.41 -10.47
N TYR A 361 5.02 -38.59 -9.25
CA TYR A 361 5.10 -37.55 -8.22
C TYR A 361 6.48 -37.59 -7.56
N VAL A 362 7.01 -36.41 -7.27
CA VAL A 362 8.28 -36.19 -6.58
C VAL A 362 8.06 -35.25 -5.39
N ALA A 363 8.92 -35.36 -4.38
CA ALA A 363 8.92 -34.41 -3.27
C ALA A 363 9.54 -33.08 -3.71
N THR A 364 8.87 -31.96 -3.40
CA THR A 364 9.28 -30.63 -3.89
C THR A 364 10.65 -30.20 -3.35
N GLY A 365 11.08 -30.71 -2.19
CA GLY A 365 12.38 -30.35 -1.60
C GLY A 365 13.57 -31.21 -2.03
N VAL A 366 13.42 -32.06 -3.06
CA VAL A 366 14.55 -32.82 -3.60
C VAL A 366 15.41 -31.87 -4.43
N ILE A 367 16.56 -31.49 -3.86
CA ILE A 367 17.66 -30.78 -4.55
C ILE A 367 18.59 -31.82 -5.15
#